data_AF-A0A6P0Q549-F1
#
_entry.id   AF-A0A6P0Q549-F1
#
_cell.length_a   1.000
_cell.length_b   1.000
_cell.length_c   1.000
_cell.angle_alpha   90.00
_cell.angle_beta   90.00
_cell.angle_gamma   90.00
#
_symmetry.space_group_name_H-M   'P 1'
#
loop_
_entity.id
_entity.type
_entity.pdbx_description
1 polymer ?
#
loop_
_entity_poly.entity_id
_entity_poly.type
_entity_poly.pdbx_seq_one_letter_code
_entity_poly.pdbx_strand_id
1 'polypeptide(L)'
;MTVRAQSSEVSDNLQLDCGTLPTKEHQDTVDKTQRISNCQQITDDLPKLLDILPAEIRSLLEQHAERDSLIEVIMDLGRFPEVRFRDRAEYLSDQPVTIEQINHCVERVGSFSGDNRAGIEGTLHRISAIRNRPGEIIGLTCRVGRAVFGTIGMIRDLVETGKSILMLGRPGVGKTTALREIARVLADELDKRVVIIDTSNEIAGDGDIPHPAIGRARRMQVASPEHQHQVMIEAVENHMPEVIVIDEIGTE
;
A
#
# COMPACT_ATOMS: atom_id res chain seq x y z
N MET A 1 -65.59 -29.99 48.96
CA MET A 1 -66.29 -28.75 48.58
C MET A 1 -66.24 -28.69 47.05
N THR A 2 -67.34 -29.08 46.40
CA THR A 2 -67.87 -28.79 45.04
C THR A 2 -66.86 -28.65 43.86
N VAL A 3 -66.68 -29.54 42.86
CA VAL A 3 -67.51 -30.22 41.81
C VAL A 3 -67.55 -29.50 40.42
N ARG A 4 -67.00 -30.18 39.37
CA ARG A 4 -67.29 -30.18 37.89
C ARG A 4 -67.13 -28.86 37.08
N ALA A 5 -66.97 -28.79 35.75
CA ALA A 5 -66.69 -29.68 34.59
C ALA A 5 -66.57 -28.80 33.30
N GLN A 6 -65.86 -29.27 32.25
CA GLN A 6 -66.00 -28.99 30.79
C GLN A 6 -65.93 -27.49 30.32
N SER A 7 -65.67 -27.06 29.08
CA SER A 7 -65.75 -27.58 27.70
C SER A 7 -64.96 -26.65 26.75
N SER A 8 -64.68 -27.15 25.55
CA SER A 8 -64.13 -26.49 24.36
C SER A 8 -65.10 -25.55 23.61
N GLU A 9 -64.56 -24.87 22.59
CA GLU A 9 -65.17 -24.07 21.48
C GLU A 9 -65.19 -22.54 21.69
N VAL A 10 -64.31 -21.77 21.03
CA VAL A 10 -64.33 -21.24 19.62
C VAL A 10 -65.39 -20.15 19.42
N SER A 11 -64.96 -18.87 19.34
CA SER A 11 -65.05 -17.99 18.15
C SER A 11 -64.81 -16.50 18.49
N ASP A 12 -63.93 -15.90 17.69
CA ASP A 12 -63.73 -14.50 17.29
C ASP A 12 -64.16 -13.32 18.19
N ASN A 13 -63.18 -12.46 18.49
CA ASN A 13 -63.42 -11.02 18.58
C ASN A 13 -62.17 -10.20 18.19
N LEU A 14 -62.38 -9.30 17.23
CA LEU A 14 -61.50 -8.23 16.74
C LEU A 14 -61.29 -7.13 17.80
N GLN A 15 -60.05 -6.67 18.02
CA GLN A 15 -59.63 -5.24 18.04
C GLN A 15 -58.11 -5.15 18.32
N LEU A 16 -57.29 -4.72 17.33
CA LEU A 16 -56.71 -3.35 17.16
C LEU A 16 -55.73 -2.98 18.31
N ASP A 17 -54.51 -2.48 18.14
CA ASP A 17 -53.68 -2.01 17.02
C ASP A 17 -52.25 -1.74 17.60
N CYS A 18 -51.33 -1.34 16.73
CA CYS A 18 -49.96 -0.83 16.90
C CYS A 18 -48.83 -1.80 16.55
N GLY A 19 -48.71 -2.01 15.23
CA GLY A 19 -47.40 -2.12 14.60
C GLY A 19 -46.62 -0.81 14.79
N THR A 20 -45.53 -0.87 15.53
CA THR A 20 -44.48 0.16 15.44
C THR A 20 -43.53 -0.28 14.33
N LEU A 21 -43.59 0.44 13.21
CA LEU A 21 -42.60 0.39 12.14
C LEU A 21 -41.19 0.55 12.73
N PRO A 22 -40.14 -0.11 12.20
CA PRO A 22 -38.79 0.15 12.65
C PRO A 22 -38.46 1.62 12.35
N THR A 23 -38.13 2.38 13.38
CA THR A 23 -37.67 3.75 13.23
C THR A 23 -36.33 3.76 12.49
N LYS A 24 -36.18 4.69 11.54
CA LYS A 24 -35.00 4.87 10.65
C LYS A 24 -33.65 4.91 11.38
N GLU A 25 -33.64 5.18 12.69
CA GLU A 25 -32.42 5.29 13.50
C GLU A 25 -31.69 3.96 13.76
N HIS A 26 -32.36 2.81 13.64
CA HIS A 26 -31.73 1.49 13.84
C HIS A 26 -31.09 0.90 12.58
N GLN A 27 -31.42 1.40 11.38
CA GLN A 27 -30.72 1.06 10.15
C GLN A 27 -29.48 1.94 9.94
N ASP A 28 -29.50 3.18 10.44
CA ASP A 28 -28.36 4.10 10.36
C ASP A 28 -27.19 3.71 11.29
N THR A 29 -27.43 2.89 12.32
CA THR A 29 -26.36 2.44 13.25
C THR A 29 -25.62 1.20 12.74
N VAL A 30 -26.30 0.30 12.03
CA VAL A 30 -25.66 -0.88 11.41
C VAL A 30 -24.92 -0.49 10.12
N ASP A 31 -25.44 0.49 9.37
CA ASP A 31 -24.81 1.00 8.14
C ASP A 31 -23.60 1.94 8.43
N LYS A 32 -23.52 2.53 9.63
CA LYS A 32 -22.34 3.31 10.08
C LYS A 32 -21.18 2.44 10.53
N THR A 33 -21.42 1.25 11.09
CA THR A 33 -20.35 0.33 11.52
C THR A 33 -19.73 -0.44 10.36
N GLN A 34 -20.47 -0.66 9.26
CA GLN A 34 -19.94 -1.32 8.05
C GLN A 34 -19.13 -0.42 7.11
N ARG A 35 -19.17 0.92 7.27
CA ARG A 35 -18.39 1.86 6.42
C ARG A 35 -16.95 2.11 6.89
N ILE A 36 -16.52 1.50 8.00
CA ILE A 36 -15.18 1.76 8.60
C ILE A 36 -14.12 0.75 8.10
N SER A 37 -14.44 -0.15 7.17
CA SER A 37 -13.52 -1.25 6.79
C SER A 37 -13.23 -1.42 5.31
N ASN A 38 -13.54 -0.43 4.45
CA ASN A 38 -13.14 -0.51 3.03
C ASN A 38 -11.91 0.34 2.77
N CYS A 39 -10.78 -0.13 3.29
CA CYS A 39 -9.49 0.29 2.81
C CYS A 39 -9.27 -0.37 1.43
N GLN A 40 -9.64 0.33 0.36
CA GLN A 40 -9.49 -0.22 -0.97
C GLN A 40 -8.00 -0.17 -1.34
N GLN A 41 -7.37 -1.34 -1.51
CA GLN A 41 -6.08 -1.47 -2.18
C GLN A 41 -6.34 -1.28 -3.67
N ILE A 42 -6.10 -0.08 -4.22
CA ILE A 42 -6.55 0.27 -5.59
C ILE A 42 -5.43 0.22 -6.63
N THR A 43 -4.17 -0.05 -6.27
CA THR A 43 -3.14 -0.25 -7.29
C THR A 43 -2.36 -1.51 -6.99
N ASP A 44 -2.84 -2.64 -7.52
CA ASP A 44 -2.05 -3.85 -7.61
C ASP A 44 -1.28 -3.87 -8.93
N ASP A 45 -0.13 -3.19 -8.93
CA ASP A 45 0.83 -3.21 -10.04
C ASP A 45 1.60 -4.54 -10.14
N LEU A 46 1.19 -5.58 -9.37
CA LEU A 46 1.80 -6.91 -9.39
C LEU A 46 2.06 -7.47 -10.80
N PRO A 47 1.20 -7.30 -11.82
CA PRO A 47 1.55 -7.70 -13.18
C PRO A 47 2.89 -7.16 -13.68
N LYS A 48 3.24 -5.90 -13.39
CA LYS A 48 4.53 -5.29 -13.77
C LYS A 48 5.70 -5.96 -13.05
N LEU A 49 5.52 -6.37 -11.79
CA LEU A 49 6.52 -7.18 -11.08
C LEU A 49 6.66 -8.57 -11.71
N LEU A 50 5.56 -9.20 -12.10
CA LEU A 50 5.63 -10.51 -12.74
C LEU A 50 6.30 -10.45 -14.12
N ASP A 51 6.17 -9.33 -14.84
CA ASP A 51 6.80 -9.11 -16.13
C ASP A 51 8.34 -9.10 -16.08
N ILE A 52 8.94 -8.77 -14.92
CA ILE A 52 10.39 -8.83 -14.74
C ILE A 52 10.92 -10.23 -14.43
N LEU A 53 10.05 -11.16 -14.02
CA LEU A 53 10.44 -12.51 -13.59
C LEU A 53 10.59 -13.46 -14.78
N PRO A 54 11.43 -14.52 -14.66
CA PRO A 54 11.53 -15.56 -15.67
C PRO A 54 10.18 -16.24 -15.91
N ALA A 55 9.96 -16.70 -17.13
CA ALA A 55 8.67 -17.24 -17.57
C ALA A 55 8.15 -18.38 -16.68
N GLU A 56 9.04 -19.24 -16.17
CA GLU A 56 8.67 -20.36 -15.29
C GLU A 56 8.15 -19.85 -13.94
N ILE A 57 8.89 -18.93 -13.31
CA ILE A 57 8.52 -18.34 -12.01
C ILE A 57 7.24 -17.53 -12.13
N ARG A 58 7.14 -16.71 -13.19
CA ARG A 58 5.95 -15.94 -13.52
C ARG A 58 4.72 -16.83 -13.64
N SER A 59 4.81 -17.90 -14.43
CA SER A 59 3.67 -18.80 -14.68
C SER A 59 3.17 -19.46 -13.39
N LEU A 60 4.08 -19.88 -12.51
CA LEU A 60 3.75 -20.45 -11.20
C LEU A 60 3.04 -19.42 -10.31
N LEU A 61 3.53 -18.18 -10.28
CA LEU A 61 2.93 -17.09 -9.52
C LEU A 61 1.55 -16.66 -10.05
N GLU A 62 1.37 -16.63 -11.38
CA GLU A 62 0.10 -16.28 -12.01
C GLU A 62 -1.01 -17.29 -11.66
N GLN A 63 -0.66 -18.56 -11.46
CA GLN A 63 -1.56 -19.64 -11.10
C GLN A 63 -1.72 -19.82 -9.58
N HIS A 64 -0.96 -19.08 -8.78
CA HIS A 64 -0.94 -19.25 -7.34
C HIS A 64 -2.23 -18.71 -6.69
N ALA A 65 -2.87 -19.52 -5.85
CA ALA A 65 -4.16 -19.18 -5.24
C ALA A 65 -4.11 -17.92 -4.34
N GLU A 66 -2.95 -17.64 -3.75
CA GLU A 66 -2.73 -16.49 -2.86
C GLU A 66 -1.86 -15.40 -3.49
N ARG A 67 -1.81 -15.33 -4.82
CA ARG A 67 -1.04 -14.32 -5.55
C ARG A 67 -1.24 -12.90 -5.02
N ASP A 68 -2.49 -12.51 -4.75
CA ASP A 68 -2.83 -11.15 -4.32
C ASP A 68 -2.28 -10.80 -2.93
N SER A 69 -1.93 -11.80 -2.10
CA SER A 69 -1.32 -11.61 -0.78
C SER A 69 0.21 -11.75 -0.77
N LEU A 70 0.83 -11.97 -1.93
CA LEU A 70 2.28 -12.10 -2.10
C LEU A 70 3.02 -10.88 -1.55
N ILE A 71 4.04 -11.08 -0.73
CA ILE A 71 4.87 -10.01 -0.15
C ILE A 71 6.23 -9.95 -0.84
N GLU A 72 6.89 -11.10 -1.02
CA GLU A 72 8.23 -11.16 -1.59
C GLU A 72 8.38 -12.37 -2.51
N VAL A 73 9.19 -12.21 -3.56
CA VAL A 73 9.77 -13.30 -4.35
C VAL A 73 11.28 -13.25 -4.17
N ILE A 74 11.88 -14.37 -3.80
CA ILE A 74 13.30 -14.49 -3.49
C ILE A 74 13.93 -15.48 -4.46
N MET A 75 15.02 -15.03 -5.08
CA MET A 75 15.75 -15.78 -6.09
C MET A 75 17.24 -15.72 -5.78
N ASP A 76 17.79 -16.80 -5.23
CA ASP A 76 19.22 -16.91 -4.89
C ASP A 76 19.87 -17.99 -5.75
N LEU A 77 21.02 -17.70 -6.35
CA LEU A 77 21.75 -18.65 -7.21
C LEU A 77 21.97 -20.00 -6.50
N GLY A 78 21.48 -21.08 -7.12
CA GLY A 78 21.61 -22.45 -6.60
C GLY A 78 20.64 -22.81 -5.47
N ARG A 79 19.67 -21.95 -5.13
CA ARG A 79 18.59 -22.24 -4.18
C ARG A 79 17.25 -22.31 -4.88
N PHE A 80 16.28 -22.95 -4.23
CA PHE A 80 14.91 -22.98 -4.73
C PHE A 80 14.26 -21.59 -4.60
N PRO A 81 13.53 -21.12 -5.63
CA PRO A 81 12.84 -19.83 -5.58
C PRO A 81 11.79 -19.86 -4.46
N GLU A 82 11.85 -18.88 -3.56
CA GLU A 82 10.97 -18.78 -2.39
C GLU A 82 10.00 -17.62 -2.58
N VAL A 83 8.75 -17.82 -2.19
CA VAL A 83 7.76 -16.75 -2.06
C VAL A 83 7.34 -16.61 -0.62
N ARG A 84 7.05 -15.37 -0.24
CA ARG A 84 6.63 -15.02 1.12
C ARG A 84 5.26 -14.39 1.13
N PHE A 85 4.47 -14.85 2.08
CA PHE A 85 3.18 -14.30 2.46
C PHE A 85 3.27 -13.78 3.90
N ARG A 86 2.20 -13.21 4.43
CA ARG A 86 2.18 -12.59 5.76
C ARG A 86 2.66 -13.53 6.87
N ASP A 87 2.25 -14.78 6.82
CA ASP A 87 2.42 -15.73 7.93
C ASP A 87 3.24 -16.98 7.54
N ARG A 88 3.70 -17.08 6.29
CA ARG A 88 4.46 -18.24 5.81
C ARG A 88 5.37 -17.91 4.63
N ALA A 89 6.31 -18.82 4.38
CA ALA A 89 7.11 -18.87 3.16
C ALA A 89 6.99 -20.27 2.54
N GLU A 90 7.12 -20.35 1.23
CA GLU A 90 7.08 -21.61 0.48
C GLU A 90 7.97 -21.54 -0.75
N TYR A 91 8.45 -22.70 -1.20
CA TYR A 91 9.21 -22.80 -2.44
C TYR A 91 8.26 -22.96 -3.63
N LEU A 92 8.46 -22.16 -4.68
CA LEU A 92 7.66 -22.22 -5.90
C LEU A 92 7.99 -23.46 -6.75
N SER A 93 9.24 -23.90 -6.72
CA SER A 93 9.71 -25.06 -7.50
C SER A 93 10.83 -25.80 -6.77
N ASP A 94 11.02 -27.06 -7.14
CA ASP A 94 12.16 -27.90 -6.73
C ASP A 94 13.40 -27.72 -7.64
N GLN A 95 13.32 -26.82 -8.62
CA GLN A 95 14.43 -26.44 -9.49
C GLN A 95 15.22 -25.27 -8.88
N PRO A 96 16.55 -25.39 -8.72
CA PRO A 96 17.37 -24.29 -8.25
C PRO A 96 17.37 -23.12 -9.25
N VAL A 97 17.37 -21.90 -8.72
CA VAL A 97 17.50 -20.66 -9.52
C VAL A 97 18.87 -20.63 -10.19
N THR A 98 18.86 -20.33 -11.49
CA THR A 98 20.07 -20.23 -12.31
C THR A 98 20.54 -18.77 -12.45
N ILE A 99 21.79 -18.58 -12.88
CA ILE A 99 22.34 -17.25 -13.11
C ILE A 99 21.64 -16.55 -14.28
N GLU A 100 21.20 -17.31 -15.29
CA GLU A 100 20.44 -16.81 -16.44
C GLU A 100 19.10 -16.22 -16.00
N GLN A 101 18.42 -16.87 -15.04
CA GLN A 101 17.19 -16.36 -14.46
C GLN A 101 17.39 -15.07 -13.68
N ILE A 102 18.49 -14.95 -12.93
CA ILE A 102 18.83 -13.71 -12.22
C ILE A 102 19.14 -12.59 -13.21
N ASN A 103 19.96 -12.87 -14.23
CA ASN A 103 20.31 -11.90 -15.27
C ASN A 103 19.08 -11.44 -16.06
N HIS A 104 18.14 -12.35 -16.34
CA HIS A 104 16.86 -12.02 -16.97
C HIS A 104 16.09 -10.94 -16.21
N CYS A 105 16.04 -11.04 -14.87
CA CYS A 105 15.42 -10.04 -14.02
C CYS A 105 16.19 -8.72 -14.05
N VAL A 106 17.52 -8.78 -13.90
CA VAL A 106 18.39 -7.60 -13.86
C VAL A 106 18.26 -6.77 -15.15
N GLU A 107 18.26 -7.43 -16.31
CA GLU A 107 18.10 -6.76 -17.61
C GLU A 107 16.77 -6.01 -17.74
N ARG A 108 15.68 -6.54 -17.16
CA ARG A 108 14.34 -5.93 -17.21
C ARG A 108 14.13 -4.84 -16.18
N VAL A 109 14.74 -4.97 -15.01
CA VAL A 109 14.71 -3.97 -13.95
C VAL A 109 15.56 -2.75 -14.34
N GLY A 110 16.70 -2.98 -15.00
CA GLY A 110 17.63 -1.94 -15.41
C GLY A 110 18.71 -1.70 -14.35
N SER A 111 18.89 -0.44 -13.95
CA SER A 111 20.02 -0.03 -13.10
C SER A 111 19.69 -0.08 -11.61
N PHE A 112 20.62 -0.60 -10.81
CA PHE A 112 20.55 -0.57 -9.36
C PHE A 112 21.26 0.67 -8.82
N SER A 113 20.68 1.34 -7.83
CA SER A 113 21.26 2.47 -7.10
C SER A 113 22.41 2.03 -6.19
N GLY A 114 23.11 3.02 -5.61
CA GLY A 114 24.29 2.80 -4.76
C GLY A 114 24.04 1.97 -3.49
N ASP A 115 22.79 1.82 -3.08
CA ASP A 115 22.34 1.00 -1.95
C ASP A 115 21.90 -0.43 -2.36
N ASN A 116 22.24 -0.87 -3.57
CA ASN A 116 21.86 -2.17 -4.15
C ASN A 116 20.35 -2.38 -4.31
N ARG A 117 19.59 -1.30 -4.47
CA ARG A 117 18.14 -1.34 -4.74
C ARG A 117 17.82 -0.89 -6.16
N ALA A 118 16.67 -1.30 -6.64
CA ALA A 118 16.06 -0.81 -7.85
C ALA A 118 14.53 -0.82 -7.68
N GLY A 119 13.85 0.04 -8.44
CA GLY A 119 12.40 0.09 -8.54
C GLY A 119 11.91 -0.39 -9.88
N ILE A 120 10.61 -0.64 -9.97
CA ILE A 120 9.92 -0.64 -11.26
C ILE A 120 9.21 0.69 -11.38
N GLU A 121 9.51 1.44 -12.45
CA GLU A 121 8.99 2.78 -12.67
C GLU A 121 7.47 2.86 -12.53
N GLY A 122 6.99 3.91 -11.86
CA GLY A 122 5.57 4.11 -11.60
C GLY A 122 4.93 3.06 -10.70
N THR A 123 5.71 2.22 -10.02
CA THR A 123 5.23 1.24 -9.03
C THR A 123 5.85 1.50 -7.65
N LEU A 124 5.37 0.79 -6.61
CA LEU A 124 6.02 0.75 -5.30
C LEU A 124 6.87 -0.53 -5.13
N HIS A 125 7.03 -1.33 -6.18
CA HIS A 125 7.82 -2.55 -6.12
C HIS A 125 9.29 -2.22 -5.96
N ARG A 126 9.98 -3.06 -5.19
CA ARG A 126 11.39 -2.91 -4.88
C ARG A 126 12.14 -4.20 -5.16
N ILE A 127 13.28 -4.08 -5.83
CA ILE A 127 14.18 -5.18 -6.12
C ILE A 127 15.49 -4.89 -5.42
N SER A 128 15.89 -5.77 -4.51
CA SER A 128 17.16 -5.66 -3.79
C SER A 128 18.12 -6.75 -4.26
N ALA A 129 19.33 -6.35 -4.65
CA ALA A 129 20.34 -7.27 -5.15
C ALA A 129 21.27 -7.76 -4.03
N ILE A 130 21.59 -9.05 -4.08
CA ILE A 130 22.70 -9.65 -3.35
C ILE A 130 23.87 -9.78 -4.31
N ARG A 131 25.02 -9.21 -3.95
CA ARG A 131 26.24 -9.25 -4.78
C ARG A 131 27.31 -10.14 -4.17
N ASN A 132 28.06 -10.83 -5.03
CA ASN A 132 29.26 -11.56 -4.63
C ASN A 132 30.45 -10.61 -4.44
N ARG A 133 31.62 -11.14 -4.05
CA ARG A 133 32.84 -10.33 -3.84
C ARG A 133 33.32 -9.56 -5.08
N PRO A 134 33.27 -10.16 -6.30
CA PRO A 134 33.48 -9.41 -7.54
C PRO A 134 32.45 -8.29 -7.84
N GLY A 135 31.31 -8.27 -7.16
CA GLY A 135 30.23 -7.30 -7.38
C GLY A 135 29.12 -7.77 -8.33
N GLU A 136 29.16 -9.03 -8.78
CA GLU A 136 28.13 -9.62 -9.63
C GLU A 136 26.87 -9.91 -8.81
N ILE A 137 25.69 -9.69 -9.41
CA ILE A 137 24.41 -10.00 -8.76
C ILE A 137 24.20 -11.50 -8.78
N ILE A 138 24.07 -12.10 -7.59
CA ILE A 138 23.88 -13.55 -7.39
C ILE A 138 22.58 -13.88 -6.65
N GLY A 139 21.79 -12.86 -6.31
CA GLY A 139 20.47 -13.06 -5.72
C GLY A 139 19.62 -11.79 -5.78
N LEU A 140 18.30 -11.96 -5.71
CA LEU A 140 17.31 -10.91 -5.79
C LEU A 140 16.23 -11.13 -4.74
N THR A 141 15.83 -10.05 -4.07
CA THR A 141 14.60 -9.97 -3.28
C THR A 141 13.66 -8.98 -3.94
N CYS A 142 12.58 -9.47 -4.53
CA CYS A 142 11.55 -8.70 -5.21
C CYS A 142 10.37 -8.52 -4.26
N ARG A 143 10.23 -7.33 -3.68
CA ARG A 143 9.16 -6.98 -2.74
C ARG A 143 7.99 -6.33 -3.45
N VAL A 144 6.79 -6.84 -3.16
CA VAL A 144 5.54 -6.33 -3.72
C VAL A 144 5.11 -5.07 -2.96
N GLY A 145 5.29 -3.90 -3.57
CA GLY A 145 4.71 -2.66 -3.07
C GLY A 145 3.24 -2.54 -3.46
N ARG A 146 2.43 -2.04 -2.52
CA ARG A 146 1.00 -1.76 -2.73
C ARG A 146 0.67 -0.38 -2.19
N ALA A 147 -0.19 0.35 -2.90
CA ALA A 147 -0.77 1.57 -2.37
C ALA A 147 -2.14 1.26 -1.74
N VAL A 148 -2.39 1.96 -0.65
CA VAL A 148 -3.59 1.79 0.17
C VAL A 148 -4.27 3.15 0.22
N PHE A 149 -5.57 3.19 -0.08
CA PHE A 149 -6.37 4.41 -0.10
C PHE A 149 -7.55 4.31 0.86
N GLY A 150 -8.18 5.44 1.15
CA GLY A 150 -9.35 5.55 2.01
C GLY A 150 -9.02 5.68 3.50
N THR A 151 -7.75 5.89 3.87
CA THR A 151 -7.33 6.06 5.27
C THR A 151 -7.49 7.51 5.75
N ILE A 152 -7.67 8.48 4.85
CA ILE A 152 -7.67 9.90 5.18
C ILE A 152 -8.95 10.40 5.88
N GLY A 153 -10.06 9.66 5.78
CA GLY A 153 -11.37 10.15 6.23
C GLY A 153 -11.39 10.67 7.67
N MET A 154 -10.54 10.12 8.55
CA MET A 154 -10.45 10.53 9.96
C MET A 154 -9.67 11.82 10.21
N ILE A 155 -8.82 12.27 9.27
CA ILE A 155 -7.95 13.43 9.46
C ILE A 155 -8.14 14.51 8.38
N ARG A 156 -9.17 14.36 7.53
CA ARG A 156 -9.44 15.26 6.41
C ARG A 156 -9.70 16.69 6.88
N ASP A 157 -10.45 16.84 7.97
CA ASP A 157 -10.71 18.12 8.63
C ASP A 157 -9.42 18.82 9.08
N LEU A 158 -8.46 18.07 9.64
CA LEU A 158 -7.15 18.57 10.03
C LEU A 158 -6.32 19.01 8.82
N VAL A 159 -6.30 18.21 7.76
CA VAL A 159 -5.58 18.53 6.50
C VAL A 159 -6.14 19.80 5.86
N GLU A 160 -7.46 19.98 5.86
CA GLU A 160 -8.14 21.16 5.30
C GLU A 160 -7.86 22.46 6.10
N THR A 161 -7.36 22.37 7.34
CA THR A 161 -7.00 23.58 8.12
C THR A 161 -5.83 24.38 7.55
N GLY A 162 -5.00 23.77 6.70
CA GLY A 162 -3.78 24.38 6.16
C GLY A 162 -2.65 24.58 7.17
N LYS A 163 -2.76 24.03 8.38
CA LYS A 163 -1.69 24.04 9.39
C LYS A 163 -0.64 22.98 9.06
N SER A 164 0.58 23.18 9.57
CA SER A 164 1.63 22.15 9.54
C SER A 164 1.22 20.94 10.39
N ILE A 165 1.42 19.73 9.86
CA ILE A 165 1.09 18.46 10.50
C ILE A 165 2.36 17.63 10.64
N LEU A 166 2.57 17.06 11.84
CA LEU A 166 3.63 16.09 12.11
C LEU A 166 2.99 14.76 12.51
N MET A 167 3.32 13.68 11.81
CA MET A 167 2.82 12.33 12.11
C MET A 167 3.85 11.56 12.93
N LEU A 168 3.47 11.17 14.15
CA LEU A 168 4.33 10.41 15.07
C LEU A 168 3.79 9.00 15.28
N GLY A 169 4.70 8.03 15.39
CA GLY A 169 4.33 6.65 15.65
C GLY A 169 5.49 5.69 15.43
N ARG A 170 5.37 4.49 15.99
CA ARG A 170 6.37 3.42 15.85
C ARG A 170 6.63 3.10 14.37
N PRO A 171 7.79 2.52 14.02
CA PRO A 171 8.00 1.96 12.69
C PRO A 171 6.85 1.01 12.29
N GLY A 172 6.44 1.06 11.02
CA GLY A 172 5.42 0.14 10.47
C GLY A 172 3.96 0.44 10.79
N VAL A 173 3.62 1.53 11.49
CA VAL A 173 2.20 1.87 11.81
C VAL A 173 1.42 2.52 10.67
N GLY A 174 2.01 2.65 9.47
CA GLY A 174 1.35 3.23 8.30
C GLY A 174 1.49 4.74 8.12
N LYS A 175 2.50 5.39 8.72
CA LYS A 175 2.76 6.83 8.58
C LYS A 175 2.93 7.24 7.12
N THR A 176 3.82 6.57 6.39
CA THR A 176 4.11 6.83 4.98
C THR A 176 2.89 6.58 4.09
N THR A 177 2.08 5.56 4.42
CA THR A 177 0.80 5.30 3.74
C THR A 177 -0.14 6.50 3.87
N ALA A 178 -0.29 7.03 5.08
CA ALA A 178 -1.11 8.21 5.31
C ALA A 178 -0.52 9.46 4.64
N LEU A 179 0.80 9.69 4.73
CA LEU A 179 1.46 10.82 4.06
C LEU A 179 1.23 10.82 2.54
N ARG A 180 1.36 9.64 1.91
CA ARG A 180 1.10 9.46 0.48
C ARG A 180 -0.35 9.83 0.13
N GLU A 181 -1.30 9.37 0.93
CA GLU A 181 -2.71 9.69 0.70
C GLU A 181 -3.04 11.17 0.97
N ILE A 182 -2.46 11.77 2.02
CA ILE A 182 -2.57 13.21 2.30
C ILE A 182 -2.06 14.01 1.11
N ALA A 183 -0.88 13.67 0.58
CA ALA A 183 -0.30 14.36 -0.56
C ALA A 183 -1.23 14.30 -1.79
N ARG A 184 -1.80 13.13 -2.08
CA ARG A 184 -2.79 12.95 -3.15
C ARG A 184 -4.04 13.79 -2.95
N VAL A 185 -4.62 13.79 -1.74
CA VAL A 185 -5.85 14.54 -1.44
C VAL A 185 -5.59 16.05 -1.57
N LEU A 186 -4.51 16.54 -0.98
CA LEU A 186 -4.09 17.94 -1.11
C LEU A 186 -3.87 18.32 -2.57
N ALA A 187 -3.18 17.44 -3.31
CA ALA A 187 -2.93 17.62 -4.72
C ALA A 187 -4.24 17.60 -5.48
N ASP A 188 -4.91 16.45 -5.67
CA ASP A 188 -6.03 16.22 -6.60
C ASP A 188 -7.38 16.81 -6.15
N GLU A 189 -7.70 16.77 -4.85
CA GLU A 189 -9.02 17.17 -4.37
C GLU A 189 -9.06 18.64 -3.94
N LEU A 190 -7.98 19.15 -3.35
CA LEU A 190 -7.89 20.53 -2.84
C LEU A 190 -7.13 21.49 -3.78
N ASP A 191 -6.68 20.99 -4.93
CA ASP A 191 -6.00 21.77 -5.99
C ASP A 191 -4.80 22.58 -5.50
N LYS A 192 -4.04 21.97 -4.59
CA LYS A 192 -2.80 22.55 -4.06
C LYS A 192 -1.60 22.17 -4.89
N ARG A 193 -0.67 23.13 -5.00
CA ARG A 193 0.69 22.85 -5.47
C ARG A 193 1.46 22.08 -4.38
N VAL A 194 1.45 20.76 -4.46
CA VAL A 194 2.14 19.87 -3.52
C VAL A 194 3.49 19.45 -4.09
N VAL A 195 4.55 19.59 -3.30
CA VAL A 195 5.87 19.01 -3.57
C VAL A 195 6.23 18.03 -2.47
N ILE A 196 6.56 16.80 -2.84
CA ILE A 196 7.05 15.74 -1.95
C ILE A 196 8.57 15.74 -2.03
N ILE A 197 9.22 15.88 -0.89
CA ILE A 197 10.66 15.67 -0.71
C ILE A 197 10.85 14.22 -0.27
N ASP A 198 11.21 13.36 -1.22
CA ASP A 198 11.27 11.91 -1.02
C ASP A 198 12.72 11.47 -0.83
N THR A 199 13.10 11.23 0.42
CA THR A 199 14.50 10.89 0.79
C THR A 199 14.77 9.39 0.68
N SER A 200 13.76 8.56 0.91
CA SER A 200 13.92 7.09 0.97
C SER A 200 13.17 6.37 -0.16
N ASN A 201 12.56 7.13 -1.07
CA ASN A 201 11.68 6.67 -2.14
C ASN A 201 10.47 5.86 -1.63
N GLU A 202 10.07 6.05 -0.36
CA GLU A 202 8.96 5.29 0.21
C GLU A 202 7.59 5.90 -0.13
N ILE A 203 7.51 7.22 -0.31
CA ILE A 203 6.22 7.89 -0.60
C ILE A 203 5.84 7.64 -2.05
N ALA A 204 6.72 7.95 -2.98
CA ALA A 204 6.40 7.96 -4.41
C ALA A 204 7.01 6.79 -5.18
N GLY A 205 7.72 5.88 -4.51
CA GLY A 205 8.35 4.72 -5.14
C GLY A 205 9.73 5.05 -5.73
N ASP A 206 10.44 3.97 -6.06
CA ASP A 206 11.75 3.99 -6.70
C ASP A 206 11.63 4.30 -8.23
N GLY A 207 12.72 4.72 -8.87
CA GLY A 207 12.76 5.09 -10.30
C GLY A 207 12.35 6.55 -10.58
N ASP A 208 12.44 7.01 -11.83
CA ASP A 208 12.24 8.43 -12.22
C ASP A 208 10.76 8.84 -12.32
N ILE A 209 9.90 7.89 -12.67
CA ILE A 209 8.45 8.10 -12.78
C ILE A 209 7.80 7.78 -11.42
N PRO A 210 7.19 8.76 -10.73
CA PRO A 210 6.56 8.53 -9.43
C PRO A 210 5.29 7.67 -9.55
N HIS A 211 4.98 6.94 -8.50
CA HIS A 211 3.78 6.11 -8.39
C HIS A 211 2.49 6.97 -8.44
N PRO A 212 1.45 6.59 -9.20
CA PRO A 212 0.20 7.37 -9.35
C PRO A 212 -0.55 7.70 -8.05
N ALA A 213 -0.32 6.94 -6.99
CA ALA A 213 -0.93 7.16 -5.66
C ALA A 213 -0.60 8.50 -5.01
N ILE A 214 0.36 9.29 -5.51
CA ILE A 214 0.59 10.67 -5.05
C ILE A 214 -0.30 11.70 -5.78
N GLY A 215 -1.10 11.27 -6.76
CA GLY A 215 -1.92 12.15 -7.58
C GLY A 215 -1.07 13.08 -8.45
N ARG A 216 -1.50 14.34 -8.58
CA ARG A 216 -0.73 15.39 -9.26
C ARG A 216 0.41 16.00 -8.44
N ALA A 217 0.68 15.48 -7.23
CA ALA A 217 1.80 15.95 -6.43
C ALA A 217 3.10 15.75 -7.20
N ARG A 218 4.01 16.71 -7.09
CA ARG A 218 5.35 16.61 -7.70
C ARG A 218 6.32 15.99 -6.70
N ARG A 219 7.31 15.26 -7.20
CA ARG A 219 8.37 14.65 -6.39
C ARG A 219 9.71 15.29 -6.67
N MET A 220 10.49 15.52 -5.61
CA MET A 220 11.92 15.78 -5.66
C MET A 220 12.62 14.69 -4.86
N GLN A 221 13.51 13.93 -5.50
CA GLN A 221 14.31 12.89 -4.85
C GLN A 221 15.53 13.52 -4.19
N VAL A 222 15.88 13.04 -3.00
CA VAL A 222 17.07 13.49 -2.29
C VAL A 222 18.17 12.44 -2.45
N ALA A 223 19.35 12.87 -2.93
CA ALA A 223 20.46 11.95 -3.17
C ALA A 223 21.00 11.30 -1.89
N SER A 224 20.97 12.03 -0.76
CA SER A 224 21.29 11.49 0.56
C SER A 224 20.58 12.30 1.65
N PRO A 225 20.28 11.73 2.83
CA PRO A 225 19.52 12.40 3.89
C PRO A 225 20.08 13.77 4.30
N GLU A 226 21.39 13.94 4.27
CA GLU A 226 22.10 15.18 4.63
C GLU A 226 21.75 16.35 3.70
N HIS A 227 21.38 16.06 2.45
CA HIS A 227 21.00 17.07 1.46
C HIS A 227 19.50 17.44 1.53
N GLN A 228 18.70 16.82 2.40
CA GLN A 228 17.25 17.04 2.45
C GLN A 228 16.90 18.53 2.61
N HIS A 229 17.60 19.24 3.51
CA HIS A 229 17.35 20.66 3.74
C HIS A 229 17.61 21.52 2.49
N GLN A 230 18.65 21.21 1.73
CA GLN A 230 18.97 21.93 0.50
C GLN A 230 17.88 21.71 -0.57
N VAL A 231 17.41 20.47 -0.72
CA VAL A 231 16.32 20.15 -1.66
C VAL A 231 15.01 20.82 -1.25
N MET A 232 14.76 20.95 0.06
CA MET A 232 13.61 21.72 0.56
C MET A 232 13.68 23.21 0.18
N ILE A 233 14.86 23.84 0.29
CA ILE A 233 15.06 25.23 -0.14
C ILE A 233 14.81 25.36 -1.64
N GLU A 234 15.40 24.47 -2.44
CA GLU A 234 15.22 24.44 -3.89
C GLU A 234 13.74 24.30 -4.28
N ALA A 235 12.99 23.44 -3.58
CA ALA A 235 11.56 23.27 -3.79
C ALA A 235 10.79 24.60 -3.63
N VAL A 236 11.10 25.36 -2.59
CA VAL A 236 10.47 26.66 -2.33
C VAL A 236 10.84 27.68 -3.40
N GLU A 237 12.13 27.78 -3.72
CA GLU A 237 12.68 28.77 -4.65
C GLU A 237 12.19 28.56 -6.09
N ASN A 238 12.16 27.30 -6.55
CA ASN A 238 11.95 26.98 -7.96
C ASN A 238 10.52 26.52 -8.29
N HIS A 239 9.75 26.08 -7.29
CA HIS A 239 8.46 25.43 -7.55
C HIS A 239 7.27 26.06 -6.81
N MET A 240 7.50 27.07 -5.97
CA MET A 240 6.46 27.84 -5.25
C MET A 240 5.30 26.96 -4.69
N PRO A 241 5.62 25.89 -3.95
CA PRO A 241 4.61 24.99 -3.40
C PRO A 241 3.70 25.70 -2.40
N GLU A 242 2.43 25.28 -2.36
CA GLU A 242 1.54 25.62 -1.24
C GLU A 242 1.74 24.65 -0.08
N VAL A 243 2.13 23.41 -0.37
CA VAL A 243 2.39 22.38 0.63
C VAL A 243 3.66 21.62 0.27
N ILE A 244 4.51 21.41 1.27
CA ILE A 244 5.66 20.50 1.20
C ILE A 244 5.36 19.29 2.08
N VAL A 245 5.54 18.09 1.52
CA VAL A 245 5.42 16.81 2.24
C VAL A 245 6.81 16.20 2.34
N ILE A 246 7.16 15.72 3.52
CA ILE A 246 8.47 15.13 3.81
C ILE A 246 8.21 13.81 4.55
N ASP A 247 8.93 12.75 4.18
CA ASP A 247 8.73 11.42 4.76
C ASP A 247 9.24 11.33 6.20
N GLU A 248 10.53 11.62 6.39
CA GLU A 248 11.19 11.59 7.69
C GLU A 248 11.98 12.87 7.93
N ILE A 249 11.92 13.37 9.16
CA ILE A 249 12.75 14.47 9.64
C ILE A 249 13.83 13.85 10.52
N GLY A 250 15.02 13.72 9.94
CA GLY A 250 16.23 13.35 10.67
C GLY A 250 17.03 14.58 11.02
N THR A 251 17.62 14.59 12.21
CA THR A 251 18.78 15.41 12.50
C THR A 251 19.99 14.51 12.34
N GLU A 252 21.02 14.96 11.63
CA GLU A 252 22.36 14.42 11.88
C GLU A 252 22.68 14.42 13.38
#